data_AF-A0A975HHS4-F1
#
_entry.id   AF-A0A975HHS4-F1
#
_cell.length_a   1.000
_cell.length_b   1.000
_cell.length_c   1.000
_cell.angle_alpha   90.00
_cell.angle_beta   90.00
_cell.angle_gamma   90.00
#
_symmetry.space_group_name_H-M   'P 1'
#
loop_
_entity.id
_entity.type
_entity.pdbx_description
1 polymer ?
#
loop_
_entity_poly.entity_id
_entity_poly.type
_entity_poly.pdbx_seq_one_letter_code
_entity_poly.pdbx_strand_id
1 'polypeptide(L)'
;MRSFSISHLLGLAIVALVLVACASSPKWLTEANSDTQSQFITVGSGTSKESALQDALANLANRLIVNVQAQTITNNQKRADGEVLQTFDITGTSRSEHFSFINPTVLNTTTHNNATYVQVAVDKARFFKQINAIVDKKLTTALDYEFDNKVSIISRGLQIWPELPKIEAYLNLLAMYQPVGKIKQAKLDNLKRDFLEAIADTKMKVVISPNDNIRQLGIGQSLTQRINSMGFSEQANDELTLLVVGPTVQSFRAEPFTVTKLAGQSVLFFNGQKVMTKPITVTKYERSAAMSLASAKASFIDALFTEDL
;
A
#
# COMPACT_ATOMS: atom_id res chain seq x y z
N MET A 1 -20.53 77.21 31.21
CA MET A 1 -19.80 76.03 31.72
C MET A 1 -20.74 74.84 31.69
N ARG A 2 -20.56 73.90 30.75
CA ARG A 2 -21.36 72.67 30.67
C ARG A 2 -20.62 71.57 31.44
N SER A 3 -21.20 71.09 32.53
CA SER A 3 -20.69 69.98 33.33
C SER A 3 -20.83 68.68 32.55
N PHE A 4 -19.73 68.16 32.02
CA PHE A 4 -19.69 66.81 31.46
C PHE A 4 -19.84 65.80 32.61
N SER A 5 -20.92 65.02 32.56
CA SER A 5 -21.24 64.02 33.57
C SER A 5 -20.27 62.84 33.51
N ILE A 6 -19.55 62.61 34.60
CA ILE A 6 -18.55 61.53 34.81
C ILE A 6 -19.14 60.14 34.52
N SER A 7 -20.46 59.98 34.55
CA SER A 7 -21.19 58.74 34.27
C SER A 7 -20.99 58.18 32.85
N HIS A 8 -20.70 59.03 31.85
CA HIS A 8 -20.53 58.59 30.46
C HIS A 8 -19.10 58.08 30.15
N LEU A 9 -18.11 58.50 30.94
CA LEU A 9 -16.73 58.02 30.82
C LEU A 9 -16.54 56.60 31.36
N LEU A 10 -17.29 56.22 32.41
CA LEU A 10 -17.25 54.86 32.95
C LEU A 10 -17.88 53.83 32.00
N GLY A 11 -18.97 54.19 31.32
CA GLY A 11 -19.64 53.31 30.35
C GLY A 11 -18.78 53.02 29.11
N LEU A 12 -18.04 54.02 28.62
CA LEU A 12 -17.15 53.85 27.47
C LEU A 12 -15.92 52.98 27.79
N ALA A 13 -15.39 53.07 29.02
CA ALA A 13 -14.26 52.25 29.47
C ALA A 13 -14.63 50.76 29.58
N ILE A 14 -15.86 50.43 30.01
CA ILE A 14 -16.33 49.04 30.12
C ILE A 14 -16.58 48.42 28.73
N VAL A 15 -17.08 49.19 27.75
CA VAL A 15 -17.26 48.69 26.37
C VAL A 15 -15.92 48.53 25.64
N ALA A 16 -14.93 49.39 25.91
CA ALA A 16 -13.57 49.25 25.36
C ALA A 16 -12.82 48.02 25.93
N LEU A 17 -13.13 47.59 27.15
CA LEU A 17 -12.49 46.41 27.78
C LEU A 17 -13.00 45.06 27.25
N VAL A 18 -14.15 45.01 26.55
CA VAL A 18 -14.69 43.76 25.99
C VAL A 18 -14.12 43.45 24.59
N LEU A 19 -13.44 44.40 23.93
CA LEU A 19 -12.94 44.23 22.57
C LEU A 19 -11.51 43.65 22.46
N VAL A 20 -10.82 43.37 23.57
CA VAL A 20 -9.40 42.97 23.56
C VAL A 20 -9.17 41.47 23.80
N ALA A 21 -10.22 40.66 23.95
CA ALA A 21 -10.10 39.21 24.13
C ALA A 21 -10.32 38.41 22.83
N CYS A 22 -9.89 38.92 21.67
CA CYS A 22 -9.66 38.05 20.51
C CYS A 22 -8.35 37.28 20.78
N ALA A 23 -8.46 36.11 21.41
CA ALA A 23 -7.35 35.18 21.56
C ALA A 23 -6.75 34.91 20.18
N SER A 24 -5.55 35.42 19.93
CA SER A 24 -4.87 35.19 18.67
C SER A 24 -4.52 33.70 18.57
N SER A 25 -4.92 33.08 17.45
CA SER A 25 -4.57 31.69 17.18
C SER A 25 -3.05 31.50 17.26
N PRO A 26 -2.56 30.39 17.82
CA PRO A 26 -1.13 30.13 17.88
C PRO A 26 -0.53 30.13 16.48
N LYS A 27 0.65 30.73 16.31
CA LYS A 27 1.31 30.85 14.98
C LYS A 27 1.47 29.52 14.26
N TRP A 28 1.77 28.45 14.99
CA TRP A 28 1.94 27.10 14.43
C TRP A 28 0.66 26.50 13.80
N LEU A 29 -0.51 27.06 14.12
CA LEU A 29 -1.78 26.67 13.54
C LEU A 29 -2.07 27.41 12.22
N THR A 30 -1.55 28.62 12.07
CA THR A 30 -1.82 29.50 10.92
C THR A 30 -0.66 29.56 9.91
N GLU A 31 0.56 29.22 10.33
CA GLU A 31 1.73 29.18 9.47
C GLU A 31 1.95 27.76 8.90
N ALA A 32 2.50 27.68 7.69
CA ALA A 32 2.86 26.41 7.08
C ALA A 32 3.96 25.74 7.90
N ASN A 33 3.62 24.61 8.53
CA ASN A 33 4.61 23.81 9.25
C ASN A 33 5.64 23.24 8.28
N SER A 34 6.90 23.61 8.48
CA SER A 34 8.02 23.13 7.67
C SER A 34 8.72 21.98 8.38
N ASP A 35 9.05 20.93 7.64
CA ASP A 35 9.84 19.82 8.17
C ASP A 35 11.25 20.29 8.56
N THR A 36 11.80 19.69 9.61
CA THR A 36 13.20 19.90 9.98
C THR A 36 14.08 18.87 9.28
N GLN A 37 15.40 18.93 9.47
CA GLN A 37 16.30 17.90 8.92
C GLN A 37 16.00 16.51 9.48
N SER A 38 15.60 16.40 10.75
CA SER A 38 15.41 15.13 11.45
C SER A 38 13.95 14.73 11.66
N GLN A 39 13.00 15.66 11.52
CA GLN A 39 11.60 15.42 11.85
C GLN A 39 10.66 15.87 10.75
N PHE A 40 9.60 15.08 10.55
CA PHE A 40 8.40 15.55 9.87
C PHE A 40 7.52 16.30 10.87
N ILE A 41 7.05 17.49 10.49
CA ILE A 41 6.11 18.27 11.29
C ILE A 41 4.76 18.30 10.56
N THR A 42 3.71 17.93 11.29
CA THR A 42 2.34 17.88 10.79
C THR A 42 1.38 18.41 11.85
N VAL A 43 0.19 18.81 11.41
CA VAL A 43 -0.91 19.25 12.27
C VAL A 43 -2.16 18.47 11.94
N GLY A 44 -3.00 18.31 12.96
CA GLY A 44 -4.32 17.71 12.81
C GLY A 44 -5.30 18.29 13.80
N SER A 45 -6.57 18.04 13.52
CA SER A 45 -7.69 18.55 14.31
C SER A 45 -8.71 17.46 14.61
N GLY A 46 -9.41 17.58 15.73
CA GLY A 46 -10.43 16.62 16.13
C GLY A 46 -11.21 17.10 17.35
N THR A 47 -12.22 16.33 17.74
CA THR A 47 -13.02 16.62 18.94
C THR A 47 -12.27 16.28 20.23
N SER A 48 -11.18 15.52 20.14
CA SER A 48 -10.26 15.21 21.24
C SER A 48 -8.81 15.25 20.78
N LYS A 49 -7.87 15.23 21.72
CA LYS A 49 -6.42 15.16 21.44
C LYS A 49 -6.06 13.91 20.63
N GLU A 50 -6.69 12.78 20.95
CA GLU A 50 -6.46 11.49 20.29
C GLU A 50 -6.95 11.52 18.85
N SER A 51 -8.16 12.03 18.61
CA SER A 51 -8.71 12.19 17.27
C SER A 51 -7.86 13.16 16.45
N ALA A 52 -7.42 14.27 17.05
CA ALA A 52 -6.56 15.24 16.38
C ALA A 52 -5.18 14.66 16.05
N LEU A 53 -4.63 13.80 16.91
CA LEU A 53 -3.39 13.08 16.65
C LEU A 53 -3.53 12.11 15.48
N GLN A 54 -4.62 11.34 15.44
CA GLN A 54 -4.90 10.44 14.31
C GLN A 54 -5.03 11.22 12.99
N ASP A 55 -5.75 12.34 13.00
CA ASP A 55 -5.87 13.24 11.86
C ASP A 55 -4.50 13.79 11.42
N ALA A 56 -3.66 14.23 12.37
CA ALA A 56 -2.32 14.76 12.07
C ALA A 56 -1.43 13.72 11.38
N LEU A 57 -1.49 12.46 11.85
CA LEU A 57 -0.74 11.35 11.27
C LEU A 57 -1.31 10.92 9.92
N ALA A 58 -2.63 10.96 9.74
CA ALA A 58 -3.26 10.71 8.44
C ALA A 58 -2.85 11.79 7.42
N ASN A 59 -2.82 13.07 7.81
CA ASN A 59 -2.33 14.17 6.99
C ASN A 59 -0.87 13.99 6.60
N LEU A 60 -0.02 13.56 7.55
CA LEU A 60 1.37 13.25 7.25
C LEU A 60 1.49 12.07 6.28
N ALA A 61 0.73 11.00 6.50
CA ALA A 61 0.70 9.86 5.58
C ALA A 61 0.29 10.30 4.17
N ASN A 62 -0.78 11.08 4.05
CA ASN A 62 -1.23 11.63 2.77
C ASN A 62 -0.17 12.50 2.10
N ARG A 63 0.52 13.38 2.84
CA ARG A 63 1.62 14.19 2.29
C ARG A 63 2.77 13.34 1.77
N LEU A 64 3.13 12.29 2.49
CA LEU A 64 4.17 11.35 2.08
C LEU A 64 3.69 10.46 0.91
N ILE A 65 2.41 10.10 0.87
CA ILE A 65 1.80 9.26 -0.16
C ILE A 65 1.55 10.02 -1.45
N VAL A 66 1.11 11.27 -1.44
CA VAL A 66 0.91 12.06 -2.67
C VAL A 66 2.23 12.22 -3.43
N ASN A 67 3.35 12.33 -2.72
CA ASN A 67 4.68 12.31 -3.33
C ASN A 67 5.05 10.94 -3.95
N VAL A 68 4.28 9.90 -3.62
CA VAL A 68 4.55 8.49 -3.92
C VAL A 68 3.53 7.88 -4.90
N GLN A 69 2.28 8.34 -4.88
CA GLN A 69 1.12 7.84 -5.64
C GLN A 69 0.90 8.55 -6.98
N ALA A 70 1.94 9.15 -7.56
CA ALA A 70 2.01 9.18 -9.01
C ALA A 70 2.20 7.72 -9.51
N GLN A 71 1.17 6.89 -9.36
CA GLN A 71 1.19 5.48 -9.69
C GLN A 71 0.78 5.31 -11.14
N THR A 72 1.66 4.61 -11.84
CA THR A 72 1.56 4.30 -13.25
C THR A 72 1.11 2.86 -13.38
N ILE A 73 -0.13 2.60 -13.78
CA ILE A 73 -0.57 1.27 -14.19
C ILE A 73 0.20 0.91 -15.45
N THR A 74 1.03 -0.11 -15.33
CA THR A 74 1.76 -0.67 -16.46
C THR A 74 0.86 -1.67 -17.16
N ASN A 75 0.36 -1.30 -18.34
CA ASN A 75 -0.30 -2.20 -19.26
C ASN A 75 0.74 -2.69 -20.26
N ASN A 76 0.96 -4.00 -20.32
CA ASN A 76 1.87 -4.60 -21.28
C ASN A 76 1.05 -5.12 -22.46
N GLN A 77 1.29 -4.58 -23.66
CA GLN A 77 0.67 -5.05 -24.89
C GLN A 77 1.76 -5.51 -25.86
N LYS A 78 1.77 -6.80 -26.19
CA LYS A 78 2.68 -7.35 -27.20
C LYS A 78 2.21 -6.93 -28.60
N ARG A 79 3.10 -6.33 -29.39
CA ARG A 79 2.87 -5.96 -30.80
C ARG A 79 3.19 -7.13 -31.72
N ALA A 80 2.70 -7.06 -32.96
CA ALA A 80 2.82 -8.13 -33.95
C ALA A 80 4.26 -8.41 -34.39
N ASP A 81 5.19 -7.48 -34.14
CA ASP A 81 6.63 -7.61 -34.35
C ASP A 81 7.35 -8.32 -33.18
N GLY A 82 6.63 -8.67 -32.11
CA GLY A 82 7.18 -9.31 -30.92
C GLY A 82 7.62 -8.34 -29.82
N GLU A 83 7.59 -7.02 -30.04
CA GLU A 83 7.93 -6.04 -29.02
C GLU A 83 6.82 -5.91 -27.97
N VAL A 84 7.21 -5.77 -26.69
CA VAL A 84 6.26 -5.49 -25.60
C VAL A 84 6.14 -3.97 -25.47
N LEU A 85 5.00 -3.41 -25.90
CA LEU A 85 4.66 -2.03 -25.62
C LEU A 85 4.19 -1.92 -24.17
N GLN A 86 4.95 -1.17 -23.38
CA GLN A 86 4.57 -0.80 -22.03
C GLN A 86 3.81 0.54 -22.09
N THR A 87 2.50 0.51 -21.86
CA THR A 87 1.68 1.72 -21.67
C THR A 87 1.48 2.00 -20.19
N PHE A 88 1.42 3.29 -19.88
CA PHE A 88 1.48 3.83 -18.55
C PHE A 88 0.20 4.62 -18.27
N ASP A 89 -0.77 4.01 -17.60
CA ASP A 89 -2.02 4.68 -17.22
C ASP A 89 -1.92 5.22 -15.79
N ILE A 90 -1.95 6.55 -15.63
CA ILE A 90 -1.95 7.16 -14.29
C ILE A 90 -3.39 7.15 -13.77
N THR A 91 -3.75 6.11 -13.02
CA THR A 91 -5.04 6.06 -12.31
C THR A 91 -4.80 6.33 -10.83
N GLY A 92 -5.04 7.56 -10.41
CA GLY A 92 -4.94 7.99 -9.01
C GLY A 92 -6.04 7.35 -8.16
N THR A 93 -5.90 6.07 -7.84
CA THR A 93 -6.70 5.48 -6.76
C THR A 93 -6.01 5.84 -5.45
N SER A 94 -6.54 6.83 -4.75
CA SER A 94 -6.11 7.17 -3.39
C SER A 94 -6.48 6.02 -2.45
N ARG A 95 -5.64 4.99 -2.40
CA ARG A 95 -5.62 4.04 -1.29
C ARG A 95 -4.69 4.65 -0.26
N SER A 96 -5.23 5.24 0.82
CA SER A 96 -4.41 5.73 1.93
C SER A 96 -3.70 4.53 2.56
N GLU A 97 -2.44 4.32 2.20
CA GLU A 97 -1.62 3.36 2.91
C GLU A 97 -1.41 3.89 4.34
N HIS A 98 -1.81 3.11 5.34
CA HIS A 98 -1.62 3.54 6.73
C HIS A 98 -0.17 3.29 7.14
N PHE A 99 0.66 4.32 7.03
CA PHE A 99 1.97 4.29 7.67
C PHE A 99 1.82 4.17 9.18
N SER A 100 2.60 3.28 9.78
CA SER A 100 2.73 3.23 11.23
C SER A 100 3.84 4.19 11.66
N PHE A 101 3.46 5.25 12.36
CA PHE A 101 4.42 6.20 12.93
C PHE A 101 4.72 5.78 14.37
N ILE A 102 5.94 5.30 14.62
CA ILE A 102 6.35 4.85 15.96
C ILE A 102 6.69 6.05 16.83
N ASN A 103 6.01 6.15 17.98
CA ASN A 103 6.23 7.16 19.02
C ASN A 103 6.26 8.61 18.49
N PRO A 104 5.17 9.08 17.86
CA PRO A 104 5.04 10.47 17.47
C PRO A 104 5.10 11.37 18.71
N THR A 105 5.81 12.48 18.61
CA THR A 105 5.94 13.47 19.71
C THR A 105 4.94 14.58 19.50
N VAL A 106 4.03 14.78 20.46
CA VAL A 106 3.13 15.94 20.45
C VAL A 106 3.93 17.16 20.91
N LEU A 107 4.15 18.11 20.01
CA LEU A 107 4.88 19.35 20.29
C LEU A 107 3.96 20.37 20.98
N ASN A 108 2.76 20.54 20.43
CA ASN A 108 1.79 21.51 20.90
C ASN A 108 0.38 20.92 20.86
N THR A 109 -0.49 21.43 21.75
CA THR A 109 -1.92 21.13 21.76
C THR A 109 -2.66 22.40 22.14
N THR A 110 -3.72 22.74 21.40
CA THR A 110 -4.62 23.84 21.76
C THR A 110 -6.06 23.43 21.50
N THR A 111 -6.99 23.97 22.27
CA THR A 111 -8.42 23.81 22.03
C THR A 111 -9.01 25.17 21.71
N HIS A 112 -9.66 25.28 20.55
CA HIS A 112 -10.28 26.51 20.09
C HIS A 112 -11.59 26.17 19.37
N ASN A 113 -12.67 26.89 19.66
CA ASN A 113 -13.99 26.70 19.04
C ASN A 113 -14.48 25.24 19.03
N ASN A 114 -14.37 24.54 20.17
CA ASN A 114 -14.77 23.14 20.33
C ASN A 114 -14.01 22.12 19.44
N ALA A 115 -12.87 22.54 18.88
CA ALA A 115 -11.92 21.68 18.18
C ALA A 115 -10.58 21.65 18.92
N THR A 116 -10.04 20.46 19.11
CA THR A 116 -8.67 20.24 19.59
C THR A 116 -7.75 20.18 18.38
N TYR A 117 -6.68 20.95 18.39
CA TYR A 117 -5.61 20.92 17.40
C TYR A 117 -4.34 20.41 18.04
N VAL A 118 -3.61 19.57 17.32
CA VAL A 118 -2.30 19.07 17.77
C VAL A 118 -1.25 19.30 16.69
N GLN A 119 -0.05 19.65 17.13
CA GLN A 119 1.13 19.65 16.29
C GLN A 119 1.99 18.46 16.70
N VAL A 120 2.42 17.69 15.70
CA VAL A 120 3.09 16.42 15.90
C VAL A 120 4.41 16.40 15.13
N ALA A 121 5.45 15.94 15.80
CA ALA A 121 6.75 15.63 15.22
C ALA A 121 6.93 14.12 15.10
N VAL A 122 7.38 13.67 13.93
CA VAL A 122 7.73 12.28 13.65
C VAL A 122 9.20 12.20 13.26
N ASP A 123 9.96 11.35 13.93
CA ASP A 123 11.38 11.14 13.64
C ASP A 123 11.58 10.45 12.27
N LYS A 124 12.30 11.13 11.37
CA LYS A 124 12.55 10.64 10.00
C LYS A 124 13.36 9.35 10.00
N ALA A 125 14.39 9.25 10.86
CA ALA A 125 15.27 8.09 10.88
C ALA A 125 14.51 6.81 11.29
N ARG A 126 13.67 6.88 12.32
CA ARG A 126 12.81 5.78 12.77
C ARG A 126 11.75 5.41 11.75
N PHE A 127 11.15 6.41 11.09
CA PHE A 127 10.19 6.17 10.01
C PHE A 127 10.87 5.43 8.85
N PHE A 128 11.96 5.97 8.30
CA PHE A 128 12.64 5.36 7.16
C PHE A 128 13.31 4.03 7.50
N LYS A 129 13.70 3.79 8.75
CA LYS A 129 14.16 2.47 9.20
C LYS A 129 13.07 1.41 9.03
N GLN A 130 11.82 1.74 9.35
CA GLN A 130 10.70 0.81 9.15
C GLN A 130 10.41 0.58 7.67
N ILE A 131 10.40 1.65 6.86
CA ILE A 131 10.20 1.51 5.42
C ILE A 131 11.31 0.66 4.80
N ASN A 132 12.58 0.89 5.17
CA ASN A 132 13.69 0.04 4.74
C ASN A 132 13.49 -1.41 5.17
N ALA A 133 13.09 -1.68 6.41
CA ALA A 133 12.86 -3.05 6.87
C ALA A 133 11.73 -3.76 6.09
N ILE A 134 10.67 -3.03 5.74
CA ILE A 134 9.58 -3.57 4.90
C ILE A 134 10.09 -3.88 3.50
N VAL A 135 10.80 -2.94 2.88
CA VAL A 135 11.41 -3.11 1.56
C VAL A 135 12.41 -4.27 1.57
N ASP A 136 13.29 -4.35 2.57
CA ASP A 136 14.29 -5.42 2.70
C ASP A 136 13.61 -6.77 2.89
N LYS A 137 12.60 -6.89 3.76
CA LYS A 137 11.85 -8.15 3.91
C LYS A 137 11.25 -8.62 2.58
N LYS A 138 10.83 -7.71 1.70
CA LYS A 138 10.24 -8.02 0.39
C LYS A 138 11.29 -8.28 -0.68
N LEU A 139 12.35 -7.48 -0.71
CA LEU A 139 13.38 -7.51 -1.75
C LEU A 139 14.50 -8.50 -1.47
N THR A 140 14.94 -8.69 -0.24
CA THR A 140 16.00 -9.66 0.13
C THR A 140 15.63 -11.05 -0.35
N THR A 141 14.41 -11.53 -0.08
CA THR A 141 13.94 -12.85 -0.56
C THR A 141 14.06 -12.97 -2.08
N ALA A 142 13.83 -11.87 -2.79
CA ALA A 142 13.72 -11.88 -4.24
C ALA A 142 14.97 -11.40 -5.00
N LEU A 143 15.91 -10.68 -4.38
CA LEU A 143 17.08 -10.06 -5.02
C LEU A 143 18.43 -10.58 -4.53
N ASP A 144 18.49 -11.39 -3.46
CA ASP A 144 19.78 -11.81 -2.85
C ASP A 144 20.51 -12.95 -3.58
N TYR A 145 20.05 -13.39 -4.76
CA TYR A 145 20.71 -14.45 -5.52
C TYR A 145 21.01 -13.99 -6.95
N GLU A 146 22.16 -14.41 -7.46
CA GLU A 146 22.51 -14.24 -8.86
C GLU A 146 21.43 -14.91 -9.74
N PHE A 147 21.02 -14.18 -10.78
CA PHE A 147 19.96 -14.60 -11.69
C PHE A 147 20.51 -15.64 -12.68
N ASP A 148 20.88 -16.80 -12.18
CA ASP A 148 21.66 -17.76 -12.98
C ASP A 148 20.82 -18.50 -14.03
N ASN A 149 19.49 -18.42 -13.93
CA ASN A 149 18.60 -19.06 -14.90
C ASN A 149 17.20 -18.40 -14.99
N LYS A 150 16.57 -18.60 -16.16
CA LYS A 150 15.22 -18.12 -16.51
C LYS A 150 14.15 -18.50 -15.49
N VAL A 151 14.25 -19.70 -14.89
CA VAL A 151 13.30 -20.19 -13.89
C VAL A 151 13.32 -19.36 -12.61
N SER A 152 14.52 -19.08 -12.10
CA SER A 152 14.72 -18.24 -10.92
C SER A 152 14.18 -16.82 -11.15
N ILE A 153 14.43 -16.26 -12.33
CA ILE A 153 13.92 -14.93 -12.72
C ILE A 153 12.39 -14.92 -12.72
N ILE A 154 11.76 -15.90 -13.37
CA ILE A 154 10.29 -16.00 -13.46
C ILE A 154 9.67 -16.21 -12.08
N SER A 155 10.21 -17.11 -11.27
CA SER A 155 9.68 -17.39 -9.93
C SER A 155 9.75 -16.16 -9.02
N ARG A 156 10.89 -15.45 -9.00
CA ARG A 156 11.09 -14.25 -8.19
C ARG A 156 10.24 -13.08 -8.69
N GLY A 157 10.16 -12.90 -10.00
CA GLY A 157 9.32 -11.89 -10.62
C GLY A 157 7.85 -12.11 -10.26
N LEU A 158 7.33 -13.34 -10.37
CA LEU A 158 5.96 -13.67 -9.95
C LEU A 158 5.68 -13.40 -8.47
N GLN A 159 6.68 -13.59 -7.59
CA GLN A 159 6.55 -13.29 -6.16
C GLN A 159 6.43 -11.80 -5.87
N ILE A 160 7.19 -10.96 -6.57
CA ILE A 160 7.17 -9.50 -6.35
C ILE A 160 6.04 -8.82 -7.13
N TRP A 161 5.69 -9.29 -8.33
CA TRP A 161 4.83 -8.58 -9.28
C TRP A 161 3.54 -8.02 -8.66
N PRO A 162 2.80 -8.76 -7.81
CA PRO A 162 1.60 -8.24 -7.15
C PRO A 162 1.85 -7.06 -6.21
N GLU A 163 3.01 -7.03 -5.56
CA GLU A 163 3.42 -6.02 -4.58
C GLU A 163 4.26 -4.90 -5.21
N LEU A 164 4.57 -5.02 -6.51
CA LEU A 164 5.49 -4.13 -7.20
C LEU A 164 5.11 -2.65 -7.08
N PRO A 165 3.84 -2.23 -7.30
CA PRO A 165 3.47 -0.82 -7.20
C PRO A 165 3.69 -0.24 -5.80
N LYS A 166 3.59 -1.08 -4.76
CA LYS A 166 3.80 -0.70 -3.36
C LYS A 166 5.29 -0.62 -3.02
N ILE A 167 6.08 -1.56 -3.52
CA ILE A 167 7.54 -1.56 -3.33
C ILE A 167 8.16 -0.35 -4.04
N GLU A 168 7.77 -0.08 -5.29
CA GLU A 168 8.22 1.10 -6.04
C GLU A 168 7.85 2.39 -5.32
N ALA A 169 6.63 2.45 -4.78
CA ALA A 169 6.19 3.56 -3.96
C ALA A 169 7.13 3.83 -2.76
N TYR A 170 7.47 2.77 -2.01
CA TYR A 170 8.40 2.89 -0.87
C TYR A 170 9.83 3.21 -1.29
N LEU A 171 10.30 2.65 -2.41
CA LEU A 171 11.62 2.93 -2.94
C LEU A 171 11.75 4.36 -3.45
N ASN A 172 10.73 4.88 -4.13
CA ASN A 172 10.66 6.28 -4.54
C ASN A 172 10.70 7.21 -3.33
N LEU A 173 9.91 6.91 -2.30
CA LEU A 173 9.95 7.64 -1.03
C LEU A 173 11.36 7.59 -0.42
N LEU A 174 11.97 6.41 -0.32
CA LEU A 174 13.33 6.27 0.20
C LEU A 174 14.35 7.05 -0.65
N ALA A 175 14.24 7.01 -1.97
CA ALA A 175 15.17 7.66 -2.89
C ALA A 175 15.17 9.19 -2.80
N MET A 176 14.05 9.80 -2.37
CA MET A 176 13.96 11.23 -2.10
C MET A 176 14.78 11.67 -0.88
N TYR A 177 14.97 10.78 0.10
CA TYR A 177 15.59 11.12 1.39
C TYR A 177 16.90 10.37 1.68
N GLN A 178 17.17 9.26 1.00
CA GLN A 178 18.27 8.35 1.27
C GLN A 178 18.85 7.74 -0.02
N PRO A 179 20.19 7.73 -0.21
CA PRO A 179 20.82 7.12 -1.38
C PRO A 179 20.50 5.63 -1.58
N VAL A 180 20.29 4.89 -0.49
CA VAL A 180 19.98 3.46 -0.51
C VAL A 180 18.70 3.14 -1.32
N GLY A 181 17.72 4.06 -1.32
CA GLY A 181 16.50 3.91 -2.11
C GLY A 181 16.79 3.81 -3.61
N LYS A 182 17.70 4.66 -4.13
CA LYS A 182 18.10 4.64 -5.54
C LYS A 182 18.82 3.35 -5.93
N ILE A 183 19.69 2.83 -5.06
CA ILE A 183 20.42 1.58 -5.30
C ILE A 183 19.44 0.41 -5.38
N LYS A 184 18.50 0.31 -4.44
CA LYS A 184 17.48 -0.74 -4.43
C LYS A 184 16.52 -0.62 -5.62
N GLN A 185 16.17 0.61 -6.03
CA GLN A 185 15.37 0.85 -7.24
C GLN A 185 16.06 0.32 -8.50
N ALA A 186 17.35 0.61 -8.70
CA ALA A 186 18.08 0.09 -9.86
C ALA A 186 18.12 -1.44 -9.90
N LYS A 187 18.23 -2.11 -8.75
CA LYS A 187 18.15 -3.58 -8.68
C LYS A 187 16.76 -4.09 -9.05
N LEU A 188 15.71 -3.43 -8.56
CA LEU A 188 14.32 -3.75 -8.91
C LEU A 188 14.07 -3.58 -10.41
N ASP A 189 14.58 -2.50 -11.01
CA ASP A 189 14.44 -2.22 -12.44
C ASP A 189 15.11 -3.30 -13.30
N ASN A 190 16.30 -3.76 -12.91
CA ASN A 190 16.96 -4.90 -13.57
C ASN A 190 16.11 -6.17 -13.48
N LEU A 191 15.65 -6.54 -12.28
CA LEU A 191 14.76 -7.70 -12.12
C LEU A 191 13.51 -7.57 -13.00
N LYS A 192 12.88 -6.39 -13.04
CA LYS A 192 11.68 -6.17 -13.87
C LYS A 192 11.96 -6.42 -15.34
N ARG A 193 13.06 -5.85 -15.87
CA ARG A 193 13.45 -6.04 -17.27
C ARG A 193 13.68 -7.53 -17.54
N ASP A 194 14.50 -8.18 -16.73
CA ASP A 194 14.89 -9.57 -16.93
C ASP A 194 13.66 -10.50 -16.79
N PHE A 195 12.74 -10.18 -15.89
CA PHE A 195 11.45 -10.87 -15.76
C PHE A 195 10.55 -10.71 -16.98
N LEU A 196 10.38 -9.47 -17.47
CA LEU A 196 9.57 -9.18 -18.65
C LEU A 196 10.11 -9.88 -19.89
N GLU A 197 11.44 -9.88 -20.06
CA GLU A 197 12.11 -10.64 -21.13
C GLU A 197 11.87 -12.14 -20.99
N ALA A 198 12.01 -12.69 -19.78
CA ALA A 198 11.80 -14.11 -19.54
C ALA A 198 10.36 -14.56 -19.83
N ILE A 199 9.34 -13.79 -19.43
CA ILE A 199 7.93 -14.16 -19.67
C ILE A 199 7.50 -13.90 -21.12
N ALA A 200 8.14 -12.99 -21.85
CA ALA A 200 7.83 -12.71 -23.26
C ALA A 200 8.08 -13.91 -24.19
N ASP A 201 8.96 -14.82 -23.78
CA ASP A 201 9.25 -16.12 -24.42
C ASP A 201 8.83 -17.30 -23.52
N THR A 202 7.78 -17.15 -22.72
CA THR A 202 7.19 -18.24 -21.94
C THR A 202 5.68 -18.22 -22.10
N LYS A 203 5.07 -19.38 -22.36
CA LYS A 203 3.62 -19.53 -22.30
C LYS A 203 3.20 -19.97 -20.91
N MET A 204 2.11 -19.42 -20.40
CA MET A 204 1.59 -19.76 -19.08
C MET A 204 0.32 -20.60 -19.21
N LYS A 205 0.29 -21.73 -18.51
CA LYS A 205 -0.84 -22.65 -18.43
C LYS A 205 -1.34 -22.72 -17.01
N VAL A 206 -2.64 -22.50 -16.81
CA VAL A 206 -3.29 -22.69 -15.52
C VAL A 206 -3.98 -24.05 -15.52
N VAL A 207 -3.62 -24.90 -14.58
CA VAL A 207 -4.29 -26.17 -14.32
C VAL A 207 -4.94 -26.09 -12.94
N ILE A 208 -6.24 -26.32 -12.89
CA ILE A 208 -6.98 -26.36 -11.63
C ILE A 208 -7.39 -27.81 -11.38
N SER A 209 -7.06 -28.31 -10.19
CA SER A 209 -7.48 -29.65 -9.76
C SER A 209 -9.00 -29.79 -9.91
N PRO A 210 -9.51 -30.91 -10.45
CA PRO A 210 -10.95 -31.12 -10.60
C PRO A 210 -11.58 -31.36 -9.22
N ASN A 211 -12.00 -30.28 -8.58
CA ASN A 211 -12.85 -30.28 -7.40
C ASN A 211 -14.00 -29.30 -7.64
N ASP A 212 -15.24 -29.75 -7.45
CA ASP A 212 -16.46 -29.00 -7.73
C ASP A 212 -16.49 -27.63 -7.03
N ASN A 213 -15.90 -27.55 -5.82
CA ASN A 213 -15.82 -26.31 -5.06
C ASN A 213 -15.01 -25.22 -5.81
N ILE A 214 -13.98 -25.60 -6.57
CA ILE A 214 -13.09 -24.64 -7.24
C ILE A 214 -13.74 -24.06 -8.50
N ARG A 215 -14.49 -24.90 -9.23
CA ARG A 215 -15.25 -24.46 -10.40
C ARG A 215 -16.31 -23.43 -10.01
N GLN A 216 -17.02 -23.67 -8.90
CA GLN A 216 -18.03 -22.74 -8.38
C GLN A 216 -17.43 -21.40 -7.91
N LEU A 217 -16.19 -21.41 -7.42
CA LEU A 217 -15.51 -20.17 -7.02
C LEU A 217 -15.06 -19.31 -8.21
N GLY A 218 -15.02 -19.83 -9.44
CA GLY A 218 -14.58 -19.08 -10.62
C GLY A 218 -13.12 -18.60 -10.50
N ILE A 219 -12.26 -19.36 -9.82
CA ILE A 219 -10.84 -19.01 -9.63
C ILE A 219 -10.08 -19.05 -10.95
N GLY A 220 -10.41 -20.00 -11.84
CA GLY A 220 -9.75 -20.14 -13.14
C GLY A 220 -9.85 -18.92 -14.02
N GLN A 221 -11.05 -18.36 -14.19
CA GLN A 221 -11.24 -17.16 -15.01
C GLN A 221 -10.44 -15.96 -14.47
N SER A 222 -10.49 -15.73 -13.15
CA SER A 222 -9.74 -14.64 -12.51
C SER A 222 -8.23 -14.82 -12.65
N LEU A 223 -7.74 -16.06 -12.58
CA LEU A 223 -6.32 -16.36 -12.79
C LEU A 223 -5.88 -16.14 -14.23
N THR A 224 -6.67 -16.62 -15.20
CA THR A 224 -6.38 -16.41 -16.63
C THR A 224 -6.33 -14.92 -16.95
N GLN A 225 -7.30 -14.13 -16.47
CA GLN A 225 -7.28 -12.67 -16.65
C GLN A 225 -6.01 -12.03 -16.08
N ARG A 226 -5.61 -12.42 -14.87
CA ARG A 226 -4.40 -11.91 -14.22
C ARG A 226 -3.13 -12.30 -14.97
N ILE A 227 -3.03 -13.54 -15.43
CA ILE A 227 -1.88 -14.01 -16.20
C ILE A 227 -1.77 -13.31 -17.55
N ASN A 228 -2.90 -13.13 -18.25
CA ASN A 228 -2.91 -12.40 -19.51
C ASN A 228 -2.45 -10.95 -19.31
N SER A 229 -2.78 -10.33 -18.17
CA SER A 229 -2.27 -8.98 -17.84
C SER A 229 -0.77 -8.93 -17.52
N MET A 230 -0.11 -10.06 -17.26
CA MET A 230 1.33 -10.09 -16.97
C MET A 230 2.20 -10.01 -18.24
N GLY A 231 1.67 -10.42 -19.41
CA GLY A 231 2.40 -10.36 -20.68
C GLY A 231 3.06 -11.67 -21.13
N PHE A 232 2.61 -12.82 -20.62
CA PHE A 232 3.03 -14.14 -21.13
C PHE A 232 2.64 -14.32 -22.61
N SER A 233 3.45 -15.05 -23.36
CA SER A 233 3.21 -15.31 -24.78
C SER A 233 2.23 -16.47 -24.98
N GLU A 234 1.35 -16.39 -25.98
CA GLU A 234 0.53 -17.55 -26.40
C GLU A 234 1.33 -18.56 -27.23
N GLN A 235 2.38 -18.08 -27.90
CA GLN A 235 3.29 -18.86 -28.74
C GLN A 235 4.71 -18.69 -28.18
N ALA A 236 5.19 -19.70 -27.46
CA ALA A 236 6.53 -19.73 -26.87
C ALA A 236 7.05 -21.16 -26.77
N ASN A 237 8.38 -21.28 -26.74
CA ASN A 237 9.07 -22.56 -26.62
C ASN A 237 9.00 -23.11 -25.19
N ASP A 238 9.10 -22.22 -24.19
CA ASP A 238 9.02 -22.58 -22.79
C ASP A 238 7.59 -22.52 -22.25
N GLU A 239 7.25 -23.46 -21.37
CA GLU A 239 5.95 -23.56 -20.70
C GLU A 239 6.11 -23.43 -19.18
N LEU A 240 5.44 -22.44 -18.60
CA LEU A 240 5.18 -22.37 -17.17
C LEU A 240 3.77 -22.89 -16.89
N THR A 241 3.65 -23.89 -16.01
CA THR A 241 2.35 -24.40 -15.56
C THR A 241 2.13 -24.05 -14.10
N LEU A 242 1.06 -23.31 -13.81
CA LEU A 242 0.54 -23.12 -12.46
C LEU A 242 -0.56 -24.15 -12.20
N LEU A 243 -0.23 -25.15 -11.38
CA LEU A 243 -1.19 -26.10 -10.85
C LEU A 243 -1.74 -25.58 -9.52
N VAL A 244 -3.05 -25.38 -9.44
CA VAL A 244 -3.76 -25.04 -8.20
C VAL A 244 -4.45 -26.30 -7.68
N VAL A 245 -4.07 -26.74 -6.48
CA VAL A 245 -4.68 -27.89 -5.80
C VAL A 245 -5.46 -27.41 -4.59
N GLY A 246 -6.71 -27.85 -4.47
CA GLY A 246 -7.70 -27.12 -3.66
C GLY A 246 -8.14 -25.82 -4.36
N PRO A 247 -8.87 -24.90 -3.69
CA PRO A 247 -9.08 -24.81 -2.25
C PRO A 247 -10.21 -25.66 -1.67
N THR A 248 -10.03 -26.05 -0.41
CA THR A 248 -11.12 -26.42 0.50
C THR A 248 -11.73 -25.17 1.11
N VAL A 249 -13.06 -25.11 1.19
CA VAL A 249 -13.81 -23.98 1.76
C VAL A 249 -14.39 -24.39 3.10
N GLN A 250 -14.10 -23.62 4.14
CA GLN A 250 -14.71 -23.77 5.46
C GLN A 250 -15.32 -22.43 5.85
N SER A 251 -16.62 -22.40 6.11
CA SER A 251 -17.31 -21.20 6.58
C SER A 251 -17.98 -21.46 7.92
N PHE A 252 -17.80 -20.52 8.85
CA PHE A 252 -18.40 -20.55 10.18
C PHE A 252 -19.05 -19.21 10.49
N ARG A 253 -20.23 -19.24 11.11
CA ARG A 253 -20.96 -18.03 11.51
C ARG A 253 -20.73 -17.77 13.00
N ALA A 254 -20.17 -16.60 13.31
CA ALA A 254 -19.89 -16.12 14.65
C ALA A 254 -20.50 -14.72 14.78
N GLU A 255 -21.78 -14.62 15.17
CA GLU A 255 -22.52 -13.35 15.21
C GLU A 255 -21.71 -12.22 15.88
N PRO A 256 -21.60 -11.03 15.25
CA PRO A 256 -22.28 -10.57 14.03
C PRO A 256 -21.51 -10.84 12.71
N PHE A 257 -20.53 -11.75 12.71
CA PHE A 257 -19.61 -11.99 11.61
C PHE A 257 -19.74 -13.39 11.00
N THR A 258 -19.26 -13.52 9.77
CA THR A 258 -18.99 -14.79 9.10
C THR A 258 -17.51 -14.89 8.80
N VAL A 259 -16.93 -16.03 9.18
CA VAL A 259 -15.54 -16.39 8.93
C VAL A 259 -15.50 -17.36 7.77
N THR A 260 -14.70 -17.07 6.76
CA THR A 260 -14.42 -17.99 5.65
C THR A 260 -12.93 -18.25 5.57
N LYS A 261 -12.59 -19.53 5.58
CA LYS A 261 -11.23 -20.05 5.38
C LYS A 261 -11.15 -20.78 4.05
N LEU A 262 -10.18 -20.42 3.23
CA LEU A 262 -9.78 -21.16 2.04
C LEU A 262 -8.39 -21.74 2.25
N ALA A 263 -8.23 -23.04 2.02
CA ALA A 263 -6.93 -23.71 2.14
C ALA A 263 -6.63 -24.58 0.91
N GLY A 264 -5.45 -24.42 0.33
CA GLY A 264 -5.00 -25.15 -0.86
C GLY A 264 -3.49 -25.02 -1.04
N GLN A 265 -3.02 -25.24 -2.26
CA GLN A 265 -1.62 -25.07 -2.63
C GLN A 265 -1.49 -24.64 -4.10
N SER A 266 -0.47 -23.85 -4.40
CA SER A 266 0.04 -23.68 -5.77
C SER A 266 1.28 -24.52 -5.97
N VAL A 267 1.40 -25.08 -7.16
CA VAL A 267 2.59 -25.77 -7.64
C VAL A 267 2.95 -25.17 -8.98
N LEU A 268 4.16 -24.63 -9.11
CA LEU A 268 4.69 -24.16 -10.38
C LEU A 268 5.56 -25.23 -10.99
N PHE A 269 5.38 -25.45 -12.29
CA PHE A 269 6.24 -26.26 -13.12
C PHE A 269 6.80 -25.41 -14.26
N PHE A 270 8.07 -25.56 -14.57
CA PHE A 270 8.69 -24.97 -15.76
C PHE A 270 9.20 -26.10 -16.64
N ASN A 271 8.74 -26.16 -17.89
CA ASN A 271 9.04 -27.24 -18.84
C ASN A 271 8.86 -28.65 -18.23
N GLY A 272 7.79 -28.82 -17.45
CA GLY A 272 7.44 -30.08 -16.78
C GLY A 272 8.22 -30.36 -15.48
N GLN A 273 9.23 -29.57 -15.13
CA GLN A 273 9.96 -29.71 -13.87
C GLN A 273 9.32 -28.86 -12.77
N LYS A 274 9.12 -29.44 -11.59
CA LYS A 274 8.55 -28.71 -10.44
C LYS A 274 9.55 -27.70 -9.90
N VAL A 275 9.17 -26.43 -9.86
CA VAL A 275 10.05 -25.32 -9.44
C VAL A 275 9.66 -24.74 -8.10
N MET A 276 8.36 -24.76 -7.76
CA MET A 276 7.87 -24.21 -6.50
C MET A 276 6.65 -25.00 -6.03
N THR A 277 6.49 -25.14 -4.73
CA THR A 277 5.25 -25.59 -4.09
C THR A 277 4.98 -24.68 -2.92
N LYS A 278 3.78 -24.09 -2.88
CA LYS A 278 3.39 -23.15 -1.84
C LYS A 278 2.04 -23.55 -1.25
N PRO A 279 1.96 -23.86 0.06
CA PRO A 279 0.68 -23.97 0.74
C PRO A 279 0.06 -22.57 0.88
N ILE A 280 -1.27 -22.49 0.76
CA ILE A 280 -2.01 -21.24 0.83
C ILE A 280 -3.14 -21.42 1.80
N THR A 281 -3.20 -20.54 2.80
CA THR A 281 -4.33 -20.48 3.73
C THR A 281 -4.73 -19.03 3.92
N VAL A 282 -5.96 -18.70 3.56
CA VAL A 282 -6.51 -17.37 3.78
C VAL A 282 -7.75 -17.46 4.65
N THR A 283 -7.85 -16.54 5.60
CA THR A 283 -9.01 -16.43 6.51
C THR A 283 -9.53 -15.00 6.47
N LYS A 284 -10.84 -14.84 6.27
CA LYS A 284 -11.51 -13.53 6.24
C LYS A 284 -12.70 -13.49 7.18
N TYR A 285 -12.92 -12.31 7.74
CA TYR A 285 -13.97 -12.00 8.69
C TYR A 285 -14.81 -10.88 8.09
N GLU A 286 -16.08 -11.12 7.83
CA GLU A 286 -16.98 -10.14 7.21
C GLU A 286 -18.38 -10.22 7.83
N ARG A 287 -19.21 -9.21 7.61
CA ARG A 287 -20.59 -9.18 8.16
C ARG A 287 -21.54 -10.16 7.50
N SER A 288 -21.22 -10.69 6.32
CA SER A 288 -22.04 -11.67 5.60
C SER A 288 -21.20 -12.78 5.00
N ALA A 289 -21.82 -13.95 4.78
CA ALA A 289 -21.17 -15.09 4.16
C ALA A 289 -20.70 -14.79 2.74
N ALA A 290 -21.51 -14.06 1.95
CA ALA A 290 -21.16 -13.69 0.58
C ALA A 290 -19.93 -12.78 0.52
N MET A 291 -19.87 -11.75 1.38
CA MET A 291 -18.69 -10.88 1.48
C MET A 291 -17.47 -11.65 1.98
N SER A 292 -17.63 -12.48 3.01
CA SER A 292 -16.56 -13.30 3.59
C SER A 292 -15.92 -14.20 2.52
N LEU A 293 -16.75 -14.87 1.71
CA LEU A 293 -16.30 -15.72 0.62
C LEU A 293 -15.65 -14.93 -0.50
N ALA A 294 -16.22 -13.80 -0.92
CA ALA A 294 -15.64 -12.96 -1.97
C ALA A 294 -14.27 -12.40 -1.56
N SER A 295 -14.15 -11.85 -0.34
CA SER A 295 -12.88 -11.39 0.24
C SER A 295 -11.86 -12.52 0.36
N ALA A 296 -12.30 -13.71 0.79
CA ALA A 296 -11.41 -14.87 0.92
C ALA A 296 -10.91 -15.32 -0.46
N LYS A 297 -11.79 -15.39 -1.47
CA LYS A 297 -11.44 -15.73 -2.86
C LYS A 297 -10.39 -14.76 -3.40
N ALA A 298 -10.61 -13.45 -3.26
CA ALA A 298 -9.66 -12.44 -3.75
C ALA A 298 -8.28 -12.63 -3.12
N SER A 299 -8.21 -12.77 -1.80
CA SER A 299 -6.95 -13.01 -1.11
C SER A 299 -6.30 -14.35 -1.43
N PHE A 300 -7.08 -15.41 -1.69
CA PHE A 300 -6.53 -16.68 -2.15
C PHE A 300 -5.84 -16.52 -3.50
N ILE A 301 -6.46 -15.77 -4.43
CA ILE A 301 -5.88 -15.50 -5.76
C ILE A 301 -4.60 -14.66 -5.65
N ASP A 302 -4.54 -13.70 -4.74
CA ASP A 302 -3.31 -12.94 -4.46
C ASP A 302 -2.21 -13.83 -3.87
N ALA A 303 -2.57 -14.68 -2.91
CA ALA A 303 -1.65 -15.59 -2.25
C ALA A 303 -1.12 -16.73 -3.16
N LEU A 304 -1.68 -16.92 -4.36
CA LEU A 304 -1.13 -17.87 -5.35
C LEU A 304 0.24 -17.45 -5.87
N PHE A 305 0.53 -16.15 -5.84
CA PHE A 305 1.76 -15.57 -6.37
C PHE A 305 2.63 -14.93 -5.29
N THR A 306 2.06 -14.39 -4.20
CA THR A 306 2.85 -13.76 -3.13
C THR A 306 3.30 -14.77 -2.07
N GLU A 307 4.41 -14.57 -1.37
CA GLU A 307 4.68 -15.30 -0.11
C GLU A 307 3.80 -14.79 1.04
N ASP A 308 3.34 -15.70 1.91
CA ASP A 308 2.66 -15.34 3.15
C ASP A 308 3.72 -14.80 4.12
N LEU A 309 3.49 -13.60 4.67
CA LEU A 309 4.45 -12.86 5.49
C LEU A 309 4.14 -12.86 6.98
#